data_AF-A0A221SWW0-F1
#
_entry.id   AF-A0A221SWW0-F1
#
_cell.length_a   1.000
_cell.length_b   1.000
_cell.length_c   1.000
_cell.angle_alpha   90.00
_cell.angle_beta   90.00
_cell.angle_gamma   90.00
#
_symmetry.space_group_name_H-M   'P 1'
#
loop_
_entity.id
_entity.type
_entity.pdbx_description
1 polymer ?
#
loop_
_entity_poly.entity_id
_entity_poly.type
_entity_poly.pdbx_seq_one_letter_code
_entity_poly.pdbx_strand_id
1 'polypeptide(L)'
;MAHGSDAQLYAQWLELLGWLDAEAQARGLAFEKVADFPDYIYRMERPYDLPTTVMTVRLNHDGQPLLIAGVSPRHADLKGVSLRLMGGSKHWHLHAGETTLLEGKRPFTRERLAVLIEGALRGVGAQAV
;
A
#
# COMPACT_ATOMS: atom_id res chain seq x y z
N MET A 1 -8.91 -9.90 18.97
CA MET A 1 -9.10 -8.68 18.15
C MET A 1 -9.74 -9.15 16.87
N ALA A 2 -10.92 -8.64 16.50
CA ALA A 2 -11.58 -9.08 15.27
C ALA A 2 -10.79 -8.51 14.09
N HIS A 3 -10.00 -9.35 13.44
CA HIS A 3 -9.41 -9.02 12.15
C HIS A 3 -10.55 -9.03 11.12
N GLY A 4 -10.66 -7.97 10.31
CA GLY A 4 -11.55 -7.98 9.16
C GLY A 4 -11.24 -9.15 8.25
N SER A 5 -12.25 -9.60 7.50
CA SER A 5 -12.10 -10.70 6.54
C SER A 5 -11.08 -10.38 5.44
N ASP A 6 -10.56 -11.42 4.79
CA ASP A 6 -9.67 -11.28 3.62
C ASP A 6 -10.32 -10.44 2.51
N ALA A 7 -11.63 -10.61 2.28
CA ALA A 7 -12.38 -9.81 1.32
C ALA A 7 -12.36 -8.31 1.66
N GLN A 8 -12.51 -7.95 2.95
CA GLN A 8 -12.38 -6.58 3.41
C GLN A 8 -10.96 -6.04 3.22
N LEU A 9 -9.93 -6.87 3.48
CA LEU A 9 -8.54 -6.48 3.24
C LEU A 9 -8.32 -6.07 1.79
N TYR A 10 -8.78 -6.88 0.82
CA TYR A 10 -8.58 -6.59 -0.60
C TYR A 10 -9.42 -5.43 -1.12
N ALA A 11 -10.63 -5.23 -0.57
CA ALA A 11 -11.44 -4.05 -0.87
C ALA A 11 -10.76 -2.77 -0.36
N GLN A 12 -10.26 -2.78 0.88
CA GLN A 12 -9.55 -1.65 1.47
C GLN A 12 -8.16 -1.44 0.84
N TRP A 13 -7.53 -2.49 0.32
CA TRP A 13 -6.34 -2.35 -0.52
C TRP A 13 -6.63 -1.58 -1.80
N LEU A 14 -7.74 -1.88 -2.49
CA LEU A 14 -8.15 -1.13 -3.68
C LEU A 14 -8.41 0.34 -3.36
N GLU A 15 -9.02 0.63 -2.22
CA GLU A 15 -9.21 2.01 -1.75
C GLU A 15 -7.87 2.71 -1.50
N LEU A 16 -6.93 2.06 -0.81
CA LEU A 16 -5.60 2.60 -0.57
C LEU A 16 -4.81 2.84 -1.86
N LEU A 17 -4.94 1.97 -2.87
CA LEU A 17 -4.36 2.20 -4.20
C LEU A 17 -4.88 3.53 -4.80
N GLY A 18 -6.18 3.78 -4.71
CA GLY A 18 -6.78 5.04 -5.15
C GLY A 18 -6.25 6.25 -4.38
N TRP A 19 -6.04 6.12 -3.06
CA TRP A 19 -5.44 7.20 -2.26
C TRP A 19 -3.99 7.47 -2.64
N LEU A 20 -3.19 6.42 -2.87
CA LEU A 20 -1.79 6.55 -3.26
C LEU A 20 -1.63 7.24 -4.63
N ASP A 21 -2.45 6.86 -5.63
CA ASP A 21 -2.47 7.52 -6.94
C ASP A 21 -2.88 8.99 -6.81
N ALA A 22 -3.93 9.28 -6.04
CA ALA A 22 -4.38 10.66 -5.81
C ALA A 22 -3.32 11.53 -5.10
N GLU A 23 -2.63 11.01 -4.09
CA GLU A 23 -1.52 11.71 -3.43
C GLU A 23 -0.32 11.89 -4.36
N ALA A 24 -0.06 10.92 -5.24
CA ALA A 24 1.02 11.02 -6.21
C ALA A 24 0.76 12.18 -7.19
N GLN A 25 -0.45 12.22 -7.78
CA GLN A 25 -0.86 13.28 -8.70
C GLN A 25 -0.84 14.66 -8.04
N ALA A 26 -1.37 14.77 -6.81
CA ALA A 26 -1.42 16.04 -6.08
C ALA A 26 -0.04 16.62 -5.75
N ARG A 27 1.00 15.77 -5.68
CA ARG A 27 2.35 16.15 -5.24
C ARG A 27 3.41 16.04 -6.35
N GLY A 28 3.01 15.69 -7.56
CA GLY A 28 3.94 15.47 -8.68
C GLY A 28 4.85 14.26 -8.50
N LEU A 29 4.42 13.25 -7.75
CA LEU A 29 5.14 11.97 -7.62
C LEU A 29 4.70 11.02 -8.74
N ALA A 30 5.55 10.06 -9.08
CA ALA A 30 5.17 8.98 -9.99
C ALA A 30 4.59 7.80 -9.19
N PHE A 31 3.37 7.40 -9.52
CA PHE A 31 2.74 6.16 -9.02
C PHE A 31 2.97 5.04 -10.02
N GLU A 32 3.63 3.96 -9.60
CA GLU A 32 3.99 2.87 -10.49
C GLU A 32 3.59 1.51 -9.93
N LYS A 33 3.00 0.68 -10.78
CA LYS A 33 2.81 -0.75 -10.51
C LYS A 33 4.16 -1.46 -10.53
N VAL A 34 4.50 -2.13 -9.44
CA VAL A 34 5.74 -2.91 -9.29
C VAL A 34 5.49 -4.38 -9.65
N ALA A 35 4.41 -4.96 -9.14
CA ALA A 35 4.10 -6.37 -9.35
C ALA A 35 2.59 -6.63 -9.31
N ASP A 36 2.15 -7.57 -10.16
CA ASP A 36 0.86 -8.22 -10.02
C ASP A 36 0.97 -9.45 -9.10
N PHE A 37 -0.17 -9.94 -8.62
CA PHE A 37 -0.27 -11.16 -7.84
C PHE A 37 0.27 -12.36 -8.65
N PRO A 38 1.29 -13.10 -8.16
CA PRO A 38 1.79 -14.29 -8.84
C PRO A 38 0.69 -15.35 -9.02
N ASP A 39 -0.22 -15.47 -8.06
CA ASP A 39 -1.33 -16.40 -8.12
C ASP A 39 -2.46 -15.97 -9.08
N TYR A 40 -2.43 -14.72 -9.56
CA TYR A 40 -3.18 -14.30 -10.75
C TYR A 40 -2.45 -14.72 -12.02
N ILE A 41 -1.16 -14.40 -12.12
CA ILE A 41 -0.33 -14.71 -13.31
C ILE A 41 -0.34 -16.21 -13.63
N TYR A 42 -0.21 -17.05 -12.60
CA TYR A 42 -0.10 -18.50 -12.75
C TYR A 42 -1.41 -19.26 -12.47
N ARG A 43 -2.58 -18.60 -12.53
CA ARG A 43 -3.86 -19.25 -12.23
C ARG A 43 -4.28 -20.31 -13.25
N MET A 44 -3.79 -20.22 -14.48
CA MET A 44 -4.24 -21.02 -15.63
C MET A 44 -5.77 -20.92 -15.77
N GLU A 45 -6.51 -22.02 -15.67
CA GLU A 45 -7.97 -22.08 -15.70
C GLU A 45 -8.64 -21.82 -14.34
N ARG A 46 -7.87 -21.74 -13.25
CA ARG A 46 -8.44 -21.59 -11.90
C ARG A 46 -9.12 -20.22 -11.74
N PRO A 47 -10.24 -20.17 -11.01
CA PRO A 47 -10.95 -18.92 -10.76
C PRO A 47 -10.11 -17.91 -9.97
N TYR A 48 -10.40 -16.63 -10.20
CA TYR A 48 -9.80 -15.50 -9.50
C TYR A 48 -10.87 -14.46 -9.23
N ASP A 49 -10.99 -14.07 -7.97
CA ASP A 49 -12.09 -13.30 -7.40
C ASP A 49 -11.64 -12.02 -6.70
N LEU A 50 -10.33 -11.73 -6.66
CA LEU A 50 -9.83 -10.47 -6.10
C LEU A 50 -10.20 -9.30 -7.02
N PRO A 51 -10.46 -8.10 -6.45
CA PRO A 51 -10.93 -6.94 -7.19
C PRO A 51 -9.85 -6.27 -8.05
N THR A 52 -8.59 -6.70 -7.92
CA THR A 52 -7.44 -6.19 -8.68
C THR A 52 -6.40 -7.29 -8.87
N THR A 53 -5.53 -7.11 -9.87
CA THR A 53 -4.34 -7.94 -10.09
C THR A 53 -3.11 -7.34 -9.42
N VAL A 54 -3.16 -6.08 -9.00
CA VAL A 54 -2.01 -5.34 -8.49
C VAL A 54 -1.71 -5.74 -7.05
N MET A 55 -0.52 -6.31 -6.84
CA MET A 55 -0.05 -6.74 -5.50
C MET A 55 0.86 -5.69 -4.87
N THR A 56 1.69 -5.01 -5.67
CA THR A 56 2.69 -4.07 -5.17
C THR A 56 2.77 -2.85 -6.07
N VAL A 57 2.83 -1.68 -5.44
CA VAL A 57 3.04 -0.39 -6.08
C VAL A 57 4.15 0.37 -5.37
N ARG A 58 4.69 1.38 -6.04
CA ARG A 58 5.62 2.33 -5.45
C ARG A 58 5.26 3.76 -5.81
N LEU A 59 5.59 4.67 -4.91
CA LEU A 59 5.68 6.09 -5.19
C LEU A 59 7.15 6.44 -5.41
N ASN A 60 7.45 7.13 -6.51
CA ASN A 60 8.78 7.67 -6.78
C ASN A 60 8.78 9.19 -6.66
N HIS A 61 9.87 9.72 -6.12
CA HIS A 61 10.21 11.14 -6.12
C HIS A 61 11.51 11.30 -6.89
N ASP A 62 11.53 12.16 -7.91
CA ASP A 62 12.70 12.42 -8.76
C ASP A 62 13.38 11.14 -9.30
N GLY A 63 12.56 10.18 -9.74
CA GLY A 63 13.01 8.91 -10.28
C GLY A 63 13.52 7.89 -9.25
N GLN A 64 13.53 8.23 -7.96
CA GLN A 64 13.92 7.33 -6.87
C GLN A 64 12.70 6.84 -6.08
N PRO A 65 12.66 5.56 -5.67
CA PRO A 65 11.60 5.06 -4.80
C PRO A 65 11.54 5.81 -3.47
N LEU A 66 10.37 6.35 -3.14
CA LEU A 66 10.07 7.02 -1.88
C LEU A 66 9.34 6.06 -0.93
N LEU A 67 8.28 5.42 -1.41
CA LEU A 67 7.42 4.52 -0.63
C LEU A 67 7.08 3.29 -1.45
N ILE A 68 7.15 2.11 -0.84
CA ILE A 68 6.61 0.87 -1.42
C ILE A 68 5.40 0.45 -0.60
N ALA A 69 4.32 0.10 -1.30
CA ALA A 69 3.11 -0.46 -0.70
C ALA A 69 2.82 -1.82 -1.33
N GLY A 70 2.46 -2.80 -0.52
CA GLY A 70 2.08 -4.12 -1.03
C GLY A 70 1.17 -4.87 -0.07
N VAL A 71 0.34 -5.73 -0.62
CA VAL A 71 -0.63 -6.55 0.13
C VAL A 71 -0.26 -8.03 0.05
N SER A 72 -0.52 -8.80 1.11
CA SER A 72 -0.29 -10.24 1.12
C SER A 72 -1.11 -10.97 0.04
N PRO A 73 -0.55 -12.01 -0.62
CA PRO A 73 -1.27 -12.82 -1.60
C PRO A 73 -2.38 -13.66 -0.95
N ARG A 74 -3.38 -14.11 -1.75
CA ARG A 74 -4.57 -14.81 -1.24
C ARG A 74 -4.29 -16.08 -0.45
N HIS A 75 -3.19 -16.76 -0.79
CA HIS A 75 -2.80 -18.03 -0.16
C HIS A 75 -1.87 -17.86 1.04
N ALA A 76 -1.50 -16.62 1.40
CA ALA A 76 -0.63 -16.38 2.55
C ALA A 76 -1.40 -16.41 3.88
N ASP A 77 -0.71 -16.88 4.92
CA ASP A 77 -1.13 -16.71 6.32
C ASP A 77 -0.80 -15.30 6.82
N LEU A 78 -1.48 -14.86 7.89
CA LEU A 78 -1.27 -13.56 8.56
C LEU A 78 -1.25 -12.37 7.58
N LYS A 79 -2.33 -12.24 6.80
CA LYS A 79 -2.44 -11.23 5.75
C LYS A 79 -2.44 -9.80 6.28
N GLY A 80 -1.91 -8.89 5.48
CA GLY A 80 -1.98 -7.46 5.72
C GLY A 80 -1.48 -6.65 4.53
N VAL A 81 -1.52 -5.33 4.68
CA VAL A 81 -0.86 -4.38 3.78
C VAL A 81 0.41 -3.88 4.47
N SER A 82 1.54 -3.94 3.79
CA SER A 82 2.78 -3.32 4.22
C SER A 82 2.98 -1.99 3.51
N LEU A 83 3.37 -0.96 4.27
CA LEU A 83 3.94 0.28 3.75
C LEU A 83 5.39 0.36 4.21
N ARG A 84 6.31 0.64 3.30
CA ARG A 84 7.74 0.76 3.61
C ARG A 84 8.31 2.04 3.04
N LEU A 85 8.90 2.85 3.91
CA LEU A 85 9.66 4.02 3.50
C LEU A 85 11.03 3.59 2.97
N MET A 86 11.38 4.06 1.78
CA MET A 86 12.68 3.80 1.17
C MET A 86 13.68 4.87 1.60
N GLY A 87 14.96 4.50 1.73
CA GLY A 87 15.99 5.37 2.32
C GLY A 87 15.87 5.56 3.84
N GLY A 88 14.94 4.86 4.50
CA GLY A 88 14.76 4.86 5.96
C GLY A 88 14.47 3.47 6.52
N SER A 89 14.24 3.40 7.84
CA SER A 89 13.93 2.15 8.56
C SER A 89 12.46 2.01 8.97
N LYS A 90 11.59 2.92 8.51
CA LYS A 90 10.17 2.93 8.88
C LYS A 90 9.36 2.00 7.99
N HIS A 91 8.56 1.16 8.64
CA HIS A 91 7.60 0.28 8.01
C HIS A 91 6.33 0.23 8.85
N TRP A 92 5.20 0.05 8.18
CA TRP A 92 3.87 -0.07 8.79
C TRP A 92 3.22 -1.36 8.30
N HIS A 93 2.56 -2.05 9.22
CA HIS A 93 1.71 -3.19 8.92
C HIS A 93 0.27 -2.77 9.21
N LEU A 94 -0.53 -2.76 8.15
CA LEU A 94 -1.94 -2.43 8.20
C LEU A 94 -2.76 -3.72 8.10
N HIS A 95 -3.82 -3.79 8.89
CA HIS A 95 -4.75 -4.92 8.90
C HIS A 95 -6.15 -4.46 8.50
N ALA A 96 -6.97 -5.38 7.99
CA ALA A 96 -8.36 -5.07 7.72
C ALA A 96 -9.10 -4.73 9.01
N GLY A 97 -9.71 -3.54 9.06
CA GLY A 97 -10.74 -3.20 10.03
C GLY A 97 -12.13 -3.42 9.45
N GLU A 98 -13.16 -3.06 10.21
CA GLU A 98 -14.55 -3.19 9.76
C GLU A 98 -14.85 -2.29 8.56
N THR A 99 -14.33 -1.05 8.59
CA THR A 99 -14.59 -0.01 7.58
C THR A 99 -13.34 0.43 6.82
N THR A 100 -12.17 0.39 7.45
CA THR A 100 -10.91 0.88 6.88
C THR A 100 -9.73 0.06 7.40
N LEU A 101 -8.57 0.21 6.77
CA LEU A 101 -7.33 -0.38 7.24
C LEU A 101 -6.96 0.16 8.63
N LEU A 102 -6.29 -0.65 9.44
CA LEU A 102 -5.87 -0.29 10.80
C LEU A 102 -4.35 -0.33 10.92
N GLU A 103 -3.75 0.77 11.41
CA GLU A 103 -2.38 0.83 11.92
C GLU A 103 -2.39 0.36 13.39
N GLY A 104 -2.27 -0.97 13.58
CA GLY A 104 -2.48 -1.60 14.89
C GLY A 104 -3.96 -1.52 15.31
N LYS A 105 -4.28 -0.62 16.24
CA LYS A 105 -5.67 -0.36 16.68
C LYS A 105 -6.26 0.94 16.12
N ARG A 106 -5.47 1.75 15.40
CA ARG A 106 -5.88 3.08 14.93
C ARG A 106 -6.37 2.99 13.49
N PRO A 107 -7.49 3.62 13.13
CA PRO A 107 -7.90 3.77 11.73
C PRO A 107 -6.80 4.44 10.90
N PHE A 108 -6.48 3.85 9.76
CA PHE A 108 -5.55 4.39 8.79
C PHE A 108 -6.33 5.17 7.74
N THR A 109 -6.29 6.50 7.85
CA THR A 109 -7.07 7.40 6.98
C THR A 109 -6.23 7.96 5.84
N ARG A 110 -6.90 8.59 4.86
CA ARG A 110 -6.23 9.32 3.79
C ARG A 110 -5.33 10.44 4.32
N GLU A 111 -5.78 11.17 5.35
CA GLU A 111 -4.99 12.23 5.99
C GLU A 111 -3.74 11.65 6.66
N ARG A 112 -3.86 10.47 7.26
CA ARG A 112 -2.70 9.77 7.83
C ARG A 112 -1.68 9.41 6.74
N LEU A 113 -2.13 8.90 5.59
CA LEU A 113 -1.26 8.65 4.43
C LEU A 113 -0.57 9.94 3.97
N ALA A 114 -1.31 11.03 3.81
CA ALA A 114 -0.78 12.33 3.40
C ALA A 114 0.34 12.82 4.33
N VAL A 115 0.17 12.69 5.65
CA VAL A 115 1.19 13.01 6.66
C VAL A 115 2.44 12.15 6.51
N LEU A 116 2.30 10.86 6.20
CA LEU A 116 3.45 9.97 5.99
C LEU A 116 4.24 10.37 4.74
N ILE A 117 3.56 10.64 3.62
CA ILE A 117 4.20 11.06 2.36
C ILE A 117 4.87 12.42 2.53
N GLU A 118 4.21 13.37 3.17
CA GLU A 118 4.79 14.69 3.44
C GLU A 118 6.03 14.59 4.33
N GLY A 119 5.98 13.80 5.40
CA GLY A 119 7.14 13.55 6.26
C GLY A 119 8.30 12.92 5.49
N ALA A 120 8.01 11.99 4.58
CA ALA A 120 9.00 11.36 3.71
C ALA A 120 9.68 12.37 2.79
N LEU A 121 8.90 13.21 2.09
CA LEU A 121 9.41 14.25 1.19
C LEU A 121 10.30 15.27 1.90
N ARG A 122 9.86 15.75 3.08
CA ARG A 122 10.68 16.64 3.91
C ARG A 122 11.99 15.98 4.34
N GLY A 123 11.94 14.68 4.67
CA GLY A 123 13.12 13.90 5.04
C GLY A 123 14.14 13.79 3.91
N VAL A 124 13.70 13.55 2.68
CA VAL A 124 14.56 13.52 1.49
C VAL A 124 15.16 14.91 1.23
N GLY A 125 14.34 15.97 1.28
CA GLY A 125 14.80 17.35 1.08
C GLY A 125 15.84 17.82 2.12
N ALA A 126 15.76 17.34 3.36
CA ALA A 126 16.73 17.66 4.41
C ALA A 126 18.10 16.97 4.24
N GLN A 127 18.18 15.89 3.46
CA GLN A 127 19.45 15.20 3.17
C GLN A 127 20.22 15.81 1.98
N ALA A 128 19.58 16.69 1.21
CA ALA A 128 20.16 17.31 0.01
C ALA A 128 20.93 18.61 0.30
N VAL A 129 21.17 18.95 1.58
CA VAL A 129 21.86 20.18 2.04
C VAL A 129 23.19 19.83 2.70
#